data_AF-A0A3E0QTY7-F1
#
_entry.id   AF-A0A3E0QTY7-F1
#
_cell.length_a   1.000
_cell.length_b   1.000
_cell.length_c   1.000
_cell.angle_alpha   90.00
_cell.angle_beta   90.00
_cell.angle_gamma   90.00
#
_symmetry.space_group_name_H-M   'P 1'
#
loop_
_entity.id
_entity.type
_entity.pdbx_description
1 polymer ?
#
loop_
_entity_poly.entity_id
_entity_poly.type
_entity_poly.pdbx_seq_one_letter_code
_entity_poly.pdbx_strand_id
1 'polypeptide(L)'
;MQKFAFALLSITFLFACETTGPSTCGDGIQNGTETGVDCGGDCPPCAAYSIEGHAQKGPFLNGSSVLITSLDTSLNQVGITYNTQILDNSGYFFANGLNLNSSYVTLRADGFYFNEVCGEPSNAQITLNAITDLNNVPAVNVNTLTHLEKARVEYLVANGMSFSKAKEQALKEVLYTFSIDTTGTMPSSETLSIANSGAADGILIAITSILQGYRSESEFSDLMANFVTDLRTDGTLNSSIIASELMAHAQVLDTNEIRQNIIDRYASMGITVNVPAFGGHIQNYIDNSPHTATSTVIEYPEDGPNGKSILNTTDSIYNQYQYYGLMTTRPNDCVSLKLVIEKQFFGCQYGCWFYSVSSVQNWNISSYDQTTNSQTFISTGLETDLEMGFEPGWYTASIYLNDSPTPSRVKEFRVN
;
A
#
# COMPACT_ATOMS: atom_id res chain seq x y z
N MET A 1 64.15 52.67 -75.46
CA MET A 1 63.16 53.61 -74.87
C MET A 1 62.29 52.81 -73.90
N GLN A 2 62.16 53.29 -72.65
CA GLN A 2 61.07 53.01 -71.70
C GLN A 2 60.85 51.55 -71.24
N LYS A 3 60.56 51.22 -69.97
CA LYS A 3 60.43 51.91 -68.69
C LYS A 3 60.44 50.81 -67.62
N PHE A 4 61.05 51.09 -66.47
CA PHE A 4 60.90 50.33 -65.23
C PHE A 4 59.43 50.33 -64.75
N ALA A 5 58.99 49.23 -64.13
CA ALA A 5 57.94 49.26 -63.11
C ALA A 5 58.11 48.06 -62.15
N PHE A 6 58.55 48.39 -60.94
CA PHE A 6 58.47 47.58 -59.72
C PHE A 6 56.99 47.44 -59.30
N ALA A 7 56.59 46.28 -58.80
CA ALA A 7 55.37 46.14 -58.00
C ALA A 7 55.60 45.14 -56.85
N LEU A 8 55.26 45.61 -55.65
CA LEU A 8 55.43 45.03 -54.33
C LEU A 8 54.54 43.81 -54.08
N LEU A 9 55.11 42.83 -53.35
CA LEU A 9 54.65 42.28 -52.07
C LEU A 9 53.14 42.10 -51.82
N SER A 10 52.70 40.86 -51.58
CA SER A 10 51.89 40.49 -50.41
C SER A 10 51.71 38.97 -50.32
N ILE A 11 52.51 38.37 -49.43
CA ILE A 11 52.33 37.00 -48.94
C ILE A 11 51.11 37.04 -48.01
N THR A 12 50.01 36.40 -48.41
CA THR A 12 48.89 36.08 -47.50
C THR A 12 49.07 34.66 -46.99
N PHE A 13 49.67 34.57 -45.80
CA PHE A 13 49.55 33.42 -44.92
C PHE A 13 48.07 33.32 -44.49
N LEU A 14 47.32 32.36 -45.04
CA LEU A 14 46.10 31.90 -44.40
C LEU A 14 46.51 30.89 -43.32
N PHE A 15 46.75 31.43 -42.13
CA PHE A 15 46.53 30.69 -40.89
C PHE A 15 45.03 30.39 -40.82
N ALA A 16 44.62 29.17 -41.15
CA ALA A 16 43.42 28.59 -40.58
C ALA A 16 43.87 27.80 -39.35
N CYS A 17 44.03 28.51 -38.24
CA CYS A 17 43.81 27.92 -36.94
C CYS A 17 42.38 28.31 -36.57
N GLU A 18 41.46 27.36 -36.51
CA GLU A 18 40.38 27.38 -35.53
C GLU A 18 39.82 25.95 -35.37
N THR A 19 40.23 25.39 -34.23
CA THR A 19 39.70 24.24 -33.52
C THR A 19 38.18 24.27 -33.43
N THR A 20 37.49 23.26 -33.96
CA THR A 20 36.10 22.94 -33.55
C THR A 20 35.84 21.44 -33.67
N GLY A 21 36.64 20.62 -32.97
CA GLY A 21 35.99 19.54 -32.25
C GLY A 21 35.47 20.20 -30.97
N PRO A 22 34.16 20.29 -30.71
CA PRO A 22 33.73 20.91 -29.48
C PRO A 22 34.23 19.98 -28.37
N SER A 23 35.23 20.45 -27.62
CA SER A 23 35.73 19.82 -26.40
C SER A 23 34.69 19.88 -25.26
N THR A 24 33.42 20.04 -25.61
CA THR A 24 32.30 20.29 -24.72
C THR A 24 31.40 19.07 -24.60
N CYS A 25 31.36 18.17 -25.60
CA CYS A 25 30.50 16.98 -25.61
C CYS A 25 30.91 15.86 -24.62
N GLY A 26 31.59 16.19 -23.53
CA GLY A 26 32.10 15.25 -22.54
C GLY A 26 32.80 15.94 -21.37
N ASP A 27 32.51 17.23 -21.14
CA ASP A 27 33.08 18.02 -20.05
C ASP A 27 32.16 18.04 -18.81
N GLY A 28 30.99 17.39 -18.89
CA GLY A 28 30.03 17.24 -17.81
C GLY A 28 29.18 18.48 -17.59
N ILE A 29 29.20 19.45 -18.50
CA ILE A 29 28.51 20.73 -18.37
C ILE A 29 27.73 21.01 -19.66
N GLN A 30 26.40 21.17 -19.57
CA GLN A 30 25.60 21.56 -20.73
C GLN A 30 26.02 22.95 -21.26
N ASN A 31 26.71 22.98 -22.40
CA ASN A 31 27.21 24.23 -22.97
C ASN A 31 27.24 24.20 -24.52
N GLY A 32 27.60 25.33 -25.15
CA GLY A 32 27.62 25.42 -26.62
C GLY A 32 26.23 25.27 -27.25
N THR A 33 26.08 24.31 -28.17
CA THR A 33 24.84 23.99 -28.91
C THR A 33 24.07 22.80 -28.33
N GLU A 34 24.51 22.27 -27.19
CA GLU A 34 23.96 21.07 -26.55
C GLU A 34 22.52 21.23 -26.06
N THR A 35 21.71 20.20 -26.29
CA THR A 35 20.31 20.13 -25.82
C THR A 35 20.16 19.36 -24.50
N GLY A 36 21.22 18.71 -24.04
CA GLY A 36 21.37 18.07 -22.73
C GLY A 36 22.85 18.05 -22.32
N VAL A 37 23.21 17.64 -21.11
CA VAL A 37 24.62 17.62 -20.69
C VAL A 37 25.42 16.70 -21.63
N ASP A 38 26.42 17.27 -22.32
CA ASP A 38 27.30 16.56 -23.26
C ASP A 38 26.57 15.91 -24.47
N CYS A 39 25.33 16.33 -24.79
CA CYS A 39 24.54 15.73 -25.87
C CYS A 39 23.64 16.71 -26.64
N GLY A 40 23.34 16.36 -27.89
CA GLY A 40 22.53 17.14 -28.82
C GLY A 40 23.26 18.35 -29.41
N GLY A 41 22.61 19.02 -30.38
CA GLY A 41 23.28 20.05 -31.18
C GLY A 41 24.42 19.45 -32.02
N ASP A 42 25.63 19.95 -31.79
CA ASP A 42 26.86 19.43 -32.42
C ASP A 42 27.42 18.17 -31.72
N CYS A 43 26.83 17.76 -30.59
CA CYS A 43 27.15 16.53 -29.87
C CYS A 43 26.25 15.37 -30.30
N PRO A 44 26.61 14.10 -29.98
CA PRO A 44 25.75 12.95 -30.24
C PRO A 44 24.32 13.19 -29.71
N PRO A 45 23.26 12.73 -30.41
CA PRO A 45 21.89 12.94 -29.97
C PRO A 45 21.68 12.48 -28.53
N CYS A 46 20.98 13.28 -27.73
CA CYS A 46 20.62 12.89 -26.37
C CYS A 46 19.81 11.59 -26.38
N ALA A 47 20.08 10.73 -25.40
CA ALA A 47 19.31 9.51 -25.21
C ALA A 47 17.84 9.88 -24.97
N ALA A 48 16.97 9.49 -25.90
CA ALA A 48 15.54 9.60 -25.75
C ALA A 48 15.04 8.35 -25.05
N TYR A 49 14.53 8.51 -23.82
CA TYR A 49 13.96 7.41 -23.07
C TYR A 49 12.45 7.36 -23.28
N SER A 50 11.93 6.13 -23.34
CA SER A 50 10.51 5.83 -23.21
C SER A 50 10.30 5.04 -21.93
N ILE A 51 9.27 5.40 -21.17
CA ILE A 51 8.88 4.72 -19.95
C ILE A 51 7.44 4.25 -20.13
N GLU A 52 7.23 2.97 -19.89
CA GLU A 52 5.91 2.36 -19.78
C GLU A 52 5.82 1.57 -18.48
N GLY A 53 4.60 1.43 -17.97
CA GLY A 53 4.36 0.67 -16.76
C GLY A 53 2.93 0.84 -16.26
N HIS A 54 2.67 0.26 -15.10
CA HIS A 54 1.38 0.38 -14.42
C HIS A 54 1.54 0.93 -13.01
N ALA A 55 0.64 1.81 -12.57
CA ALA A 55 0.50 2.15 -11.15
C ALA A 55 -0.55 1.25 -10.48
N GLN A 56 -0.11 0.46 -9.51
CA GLN A 56 -0.89 -0.66 -8.96
C GLN A 56 -0.72 -0.79 -7.44
N LYS A 57 -1.80 -0.44 -6.73
CA LYS A 57 -2.15 -0.88 -5.37
C LYS A 57 -3.24 -1.95 -5.49
N GLY A 58 -4.44 -1.50 -5.86
CA GLY A 58 -5.16 -2.00 -7.03
C GLY A 58 -4.90 -1.09 -8.24
N PRO A 59 -5.41 -1.40 -9.45
CA PRO A 59 -5.14 -0.55 -10.60
C PRO A 59 -5.62 0.88 -10.34
N PHE A 60 -4.74 1.86 -10.55
CA PHE A 60 -5.09 3.27 -10.47
C PHE A 60 -6.10 3.63 -11.54
N LEU A 61 -6.99 4.57 -11.23
CA LEU A 61 -8.05 4.98 -12.15
C LEU A 61 -7.53 5.86 -13.28
N ASN A 62 -8.17 5.79 -14.44
CA ASN A 62 -7.88 6.65 -15.59
C ASN A 62 -7.92 8.14 -15.19
N GLY A 63 -6.93 8.90 -15.66
CA GLY A 63 -6.77 10.33 -15.35
C GLY A 63 -5.94 10.62 -14.10
N SER A 64 -5.54 9.59 -13.34
CA SER A 64 -4.55 9.74 -12.25
C SER A 64 -3.21 10.22 -12.82
N SER A 65 -2.44 10.99 -12.04
CA SER A 65 -1.21 11.64 -12.50
C SER A 65 0.01 10.75 -12.24
N VAL A 66 0.96 10.74 -13.16
CA VAL A 66 2.27 10.11 -12.95
C VAL A 66 3.34 11.14 -13.26
N LEU A 67 4.09 11.52 -12.23
CA LEU A 67 5.20 12.43 -12.30
C LEU A 67 6.50 11.64 -12.43
N ILE A 68 7.32 11.99 -13.41
CA ILE A 68 8.61 11.37 -13.69
C ILE A 68 9.69 12.42 -13.53
N THR A 69 10.65 12.16 -12.66
CA THR A 69 11.72 13.10 -12.32
C THR A 69 13.06 12.45 -12.56
N SER A 70 13.93 13.12 -13.33
CA SER A 70 15.32 12.69 -13.53
C SER A 70 16.12 12.83 -12.25
N LEU A 71 16.98 11.85 -11.99
CA LEU A 71 17.91 11.84 -10.85
C LEU A 71 19.36 11.84 -11.36
N ASP A 72 20.30 12.22 -10.50
CA ASP A 72 21.74 12.01 -10.73
C ASP A 72 22.17 10.61 -10.21
N THR A 73 23.46 10.28 -10.33
CA THR A 73 24.01 9.02 -9.84
C THR A 73 23.97 8.86 -8.31
N SER A 74 23.80 9.97 -7.59
CA SER A 74 23.64 10.01 -6.14
C SER A 74 22.16 10.06 -5.72
N LEU A 75 21.25 9.87 -6.68
CA LEU A 75 19.80 9.91 -6.53
C LEU A 75 19.23 11.27 -6.11
N ASN A 76 19.98 12.35 -6.29
CA ASN A 76 19.42 13.70 -6.12
C ASN A 76 18.61 14.08 -7.35
N GLN A 77 17.49 14.77 -7.13
CA GLN A 77 16.71 15.32 -8.22
C GLN A 77 17.52 16.33 -9.03
N VAL A 78 17.61 16.10 -10.33
CA VAL A 78 18.27 17.01 -11.28
C VAL A 78 17.41 17.19 -12.52
N GLY A 79 17.53 18.36 -13.15
CA GLY A 79 16.92 18.60 -14.45
C GLY A 79 15.40 18.70 -14.42
N ILE A 80 14.76 18.05 -15.39
CA ILE A 80 13.37 18.27 -15.76
C ILE A 80 12.46 17.23 -15.08
N THR A 81 11.23 17.66 -14.81
CA THR A 81 10.15 16.78 -14.40
C THR A 81 9.11 16.71 -15.50
N TYR A 82 8.72 15.49 -15.87
CA TYR A 82 7.69 15.19 -16.86
C TYR A 82 6.43 14.75 -16.15
N ASN A 83 5.28 15.22 -16.62
CA ASN A 83 4.00 14.74 -16.14
C ASN A 83 3.32 13.93 -17.26
N THR A 84 2.89 12.72 -16.93
CA THR A 84 2.01 11.91 -17.75
C THR A 84 0.78 11.53 -16.93
N GLN A 85 -0.17 10.85 -17.56
CA GLN A 85 -1.40 10.40 -16.91
C GLN A 85 -1.61 8.92 -17.17
N ILE A 86 -2.38 8.32 -16.28
CA ILE A 86 -2.86 6.95 -16.41
C ILE A 86 -3.91 6.95 -17.52
N LEU A 87 -3.66 6.13 -18.54
CA LEU A 87 -4.39 6.13 -19.81
C LEU A 87 -5.64 5.25 -19.78
N ASP A 88 -5.69 4.28 -18.86
CA ASP A 88 -6.81 3.36 -18.70
C ASP A 88 -7.00 2.90 -17.24
N ASN A 89 -8.10 2.18 -17.00
CA ASN A 89 -8.47 1.71 -15.66
C ASN A 89 -7.66 0.49 -15.17
N SER A 90 -6.68 0.00 -15.94
CA SER A 90 -5.70 -1.00 -15.51
C SER A 90 -4.49 -0.38 -14.79
N GLY A 91 -4.45 0.95 -14.74
CA GLY A 91 -3.33 1.71 -14.21
C GLY A 91 -2.20 1.91 -15.21
N TYR A 92 -2.40 1.64 -16.50
CA TYR A 92 -1.35 1.78 -17.52
C TYR A 92 -0.98 3.24 -17.77
N PHE A 93 0.31 3.53 -17.90
CA PHE A 93 0.82 4.83 -18.34
C PHE A 93 1.98 4.65 -19.33
N PHE A 94 2.16 5.65 -20.18
CA PHE A 94 3.24 5.71 -21.16
C PHE A 94 3.77 7.13 -21.28
N ALA A 95 5.08 7.27 -21.40
CA ALA A 95 5.76 8.52 -21.69
C ALA A 95 6.91 8.26 -22.65
N ASN A 96 7.04 9.07 -23.70
CA ASN A 96 8.06 8.92 -24.74
C ASN A 96 8.80 10.23 -24.97
N GLY A 97 10.00 10.16 -25.55
CA GLY A 97 10.81 11.32 -25.87
C GLY A 97 11.34 12.05 -24.64
N LEU A 98 11.59 11.31 -23.56
CA LEU A 98 12.13 11.87 -22.32
C LEU A 98 13.62 12.16 -22.51
N ASN A 99 14.01 13.41 -22.33
CA ASN A 99 15.41 13.83 -22.34
C ASN A 99 15.89 13.84 -20.88
N LEU A 100 16.48 12.72 -20.46
CA LEU A 100 16.91 12.52 -19.09
C LEU A 100 18.43 12.67 -18.99
N ASN A 101 18.89 13.38 -17.97
CA ASN A 101 20.32 13.59 -17.71
C ASN A 101 21.02 12.30 -17.25
N SER A 102 20.27 11.34 -16.73
CA SER A 102 20.76 10.00 -16.38
C SER A 102 19.66 8.95 -16.58
N SER A 103 20.00 7.67 -16.49
CA SER A 103 19.02 6.57 -16.53
C SER A 103 18.27 6.39 -15.20
N TYR A 104 18.67 7.09 -14.13
CA TYR A 104 18.00 7.04 -12.84
C TYR A 104 16.82 7.99 -12.83
N VAL A 105 15.65 7.47 -12.46
CA VAL A 105 14.42 8.24 -12.34
C VAL A 105 13.67 7.88 -11.07
N THR A 106 12.96 8.84 -10.52
CA THR A 106 11.87 8.58 -9.58
C THR A 106 10.53 8.83 -10.25
N LEU A 107 9.59 7.93 -9.99
CA LEU A 107 8.21 8.06 -10.40
C LEU A 107 7.35 8.30 -9.17
N ARG A 108 6.34 9.14 -9.32
CA ARG A 108 5.32 9.39 -8.31
C ARG A 108 3.95 9.28 -8.99
N ALA A 109 3.15 8.31 -8.55
CA ALA A 109 1.78 8.13 -9.00
C ALA A 109 0.83 8.70 -7.95
N ASP A 110 -0.02 9.64 -8.34
CA ASP A 110 -1.03 10.28 -7.49
C ASP A 110 -2.42 10.08 -8.08
N GLY A 111 -3.32 9.48 -7.30
CA GLY A 111 -4.68 9.28 -7.77
C GLY A 111 -5.52 8.34 -6.94
N PHE A 112 -6.75 8.14 -7.43
CA PHE A 112 -7.66 7.14 -6.90
C PHE A 112 -7.25 5.76 -7.40
N TYR A 113 -7.49 4.74 -6.58
CA TYR A 113 -7.13 3.36 -6.87
C TYR A 113 -8.32 2.45 -6.57
N PHE A 114 -8.29 1.24 -7.13
CA PHE A 114 -9.23 0.21 -6.73
C PHE A 114 -8.76 -0.44 -5.42
N ASN A 115 -9.58 -0.45 -4.38
CA ASN A 115 -9.28 -1.16 -3.14
C ASN A 115 -9.66 -2.64 -3.30
N GLU A 116 -8.64 -3.50 -3.41
CA GLU A 116 -8.81 -4.94 -3.60
C GLU A 116 -9.48 -5.65 -2.41
N VAL A 117 -9.37 -5.07 -1.21
CA VAL A 117 -9.96 -5.64 0.01
C VAL A 117 -11.46 -5.36 0.07
N CYS A 118 -11.89 -4.13 -0.16
CA CYS A 118 -13.31 -3.79 -0.13
C CYS A 118 -14.03 -3.97 -1.47
N GLY A 119 -13.32 -4.20 -2.58
CA GLY A 119 -13.91 -4.41 -3.90
C GLY A 119 -14.44 -3.15 -4.59
N GLU A 120 -14.06 -1.95 -4.13
CA GLU A 120 -14.60 -0.68 -4.59
C GLU A 120 -13.48 0.35 -4.87
N PRO A 121 -13.72 1.38 -5.70
CA PRO A 121 -12.81 2.51 -5.83
C PRO A 121 -12.58 3.25 -4.50
N SER A 122 -11.37 3.76 -4.30
CA SER A 122 -11.00 4.52 -3.11
C SER A 122 -11.79 5.83 -3.00
N ASN A 123 -12.06 6.26 -1.76
CA ASN A 123 -12.76 7.52 -1.48
C ASN A 123 -11.82 8.73 -1.46
N ALA A 124 -10.52 8.49 -1.37
CA ALA A 124 -9.48 9.50 -1.44
C ALA A 124 -8.33 9.04 -2.33
N GLN A 125 -7.51 10.01 -2.76
CA GLN A 125 -6.30 9.76 -3.52
C GLN A 125 -5.16 9.34 -2.58
N ILE A 126 -4.27 8.50 -3.09
CA ILE A 126 -3.01 8.17 -2.43
C ILE A 126 -1.84 8.50 -3.35
N THR A 127 -0.64 8.49 -2.77
CA THR A 127 0.61 8.66 -3.52
C THR A 127 1.47 7.41 -3.38
N LEU A 128 1.83 6.81 -4.51
CA LEU A 128 2.87 5.77 -4.56
C LEU A 128 4.11 6.32 -5.26
N ASN A 129 5.28 5.82 -4.83
CA ASN A 129 6.55 6.24 -5.38
C ASN A 129 7.32 5.02 -5.88
N ALA A 130 8.21 5.24 -6.85
CA ALA A 130 9.20 4.28 -7.27
C ALA A 130 10.52 5.00 -7.55
N ILE A 131 11.62 4.25 -7.47
CA ILE A 131 12.93 4.69 -7.91
C ILE A 131 13.59 3.55 -8.69
N THR A 132 14.09 3.84 -9.88
CA THR A 132 14.57 2.82 -10.80
C THR A 132 15.71 3.31 -11.69
N ASP A 133 16.39 2.35 -12.33
CA ASP A 133 17.38 2.56 -13.37
C ASP A 133 16.85 1.98 -14.68
N LEU A 134 16.52 2.86 -15.63
CA LEU A 134 15.85 2.51 -16.90
C LEU A 134 16.65 1.55 -17.78
N ASN A 135 17.96 1.42 -17.57
CA ASN A 135 18.78 0.48 -18.34
C ASN A 135 18.58 -0.98 -17.92
N ASN A 136 17.99 -1.22 -16.75
CA ASN A 136 17.94 -2.52 -16.09
C ASN A 136 16.53 -3.09 -15.95
N VAL A 137 15.49 -2.36 -16.38
CA VAL A 137 14.10 -2.79 -16.29
C VAL A 137 13.35 -2.59 -17.61
N PRO A 138 12.54 -3.58 -18.04
CA PRO A 138 11.79 -3.48 -19.30
C PRO A 138 10.56 -2.57 -19.20
N ALA A 139 9.99 -2.44 -18.00
CA ALA A 139 8.85 -1.60 -17.66
C ALA A 139 8.99 -1.15 -16.20
N VAL A 140 8.33 -0.06 -15.84
CA VAL A 140 8.43 0.56 -14.52
C VAL A 140 7.07 0.61 -13.85
N ASN A 141 6.66 -0.49 -13.22
CA ASN A 141 5.45 -0.46 -12.41
C ASN A 141 5.69 0.30 -11.10
N VAL A 142 4.72 1.12 -10.72
CA VAL A 142 4.69 1.81 -9.42
C VAL A 142 3.72 1.04 -8.52
N ASN A 143 4.23 0.37 -7.50
CA ASN A 143 3.42 -0.43 -6.60
C ASN A 143 3.79 -0.20 -5.12
N THR A 144 3.18 -0.97 -4.22
CA THR A 144 3.44 -0.82 -2.77
C THR A 144 4.88 -1.17 -2.41
N LEU A 145 5.48 -2.18 -3.02
CA LEU A 145 6.87 -2.56 -2.75
C LEU A 145 7.84 -1.48 -3.23
N THR A 146 7.63 -0.92 -4.43
CA THR A 146 8.47 0.18 -4.94
C THR A 146 8.39 1.42 -4.05
N HIS A 147 7.23 1.66 -3.42
CA HIS A 147 7.06 2.76 -2.49
C HIS A 147 7.80 2.51 -1.18
N LEU A 148 7.63 1.32 -0.60
CA LEU A 148 8.23 0.95 0.69
C LEU A 148 9.76 0.97 0.66
N GLU A 149 10.36 0.47 -0.42
CA GLU A 149 11.81 0.35 -0.51
C GLU A 149 12.51 1.68 -0.85
N LYS A 150 11.81 2.66 -1.44
CA LYS A 150 12.42 3.88 -2.02
C LYS A 150 13.34 4.61 -1.04
N ALA A 151 12.84 4.97 0.14
CA ALA A 151 13.63 5.75 1.11
C ALA A 151 14.83 4.96 1.63
N ARG A 152 14.70 3.63 1.72
CA ARG A 152 15.78 2.73 2.12
C ARG A 152 16.87 2.65 1.03
N VAL A 153 16.48 2.59 -0.25
CA VAL A 153 17.41 2.65 -1.39
C VAL A 153 18.19 3.95 -1.38
N GLU A 154 17.51 5.09 -1.23
CA GLU A 154 18.13 6.41 -1.14
C GLU A 154 19.15 6.48 0.01
N TYR A 155 18.78 5.95 1.18
CA TYR A 155 19.69 5.88 2.34
C TYR A 155 20.92 5.02 2.06
N LEU A 156 20.76 3.82 1.50
CA LEU A 156 21.87 2.91 1.22
C LEU A 156 22.83 3.49 0.17
N VAL A 157 22.31 4.13 -0.88
CA VAL A 157 23.14 4.78 -1.92
C VAL A 157 23.86 6.00 -1.36
N ALA A 158 23.22 6.82 -0.52
CA ALA A 158 23.88 7.93 0.16
C ALA A 158 25.04 7.46 1.07
N ASN A 159 24.98 6.22 1.57
CA ASN A 159 26.06 5.58 2.34
C ASN A 159 27.07 4.82 1.45
N GLY A 160 27.06 5.03 0.13
CA GLY A 160 28.06 4.52 -0.81
C GLY A 160 27.75 3.15 -1.43
N MET A 161 26.55 2.60 -1.20
CA MET A 161 26.13 1.36 -1.86
C MET A 161 25.78 1.62 -3.33
N SER A 162 26.10 0.69 -4.23
CA SER A 162 25.63 0.77 -5.62
C SER A 162 24.11 0.61 -5.70
N PHE A 163 23.46 1.35 -6.60
CA PHE A 163 22.00 1.33 -6.79
C PHE A 163 21.40 -0.09 -6.85
N SER A 164 21.94 -0.97 -7.70
CA SER A 164 21.43 -2.34 -7.87
C SER A 164 21.46 -3.16 -6.56
N LYS A 165 22.55 -3.07 -5.79
CA LYS A 165 22.66 -3.74 -4.48
C LYS A 165 21.74 -3.11 -3.43
N ALA A 166 21.59 -1.78 -3.47
CA ALA A 166 20.69 -1.07 -2.57
C ALA A 166 19.23 -1.49 -2.81
N LYS A 167 18.81 -1.62 -4.07
CA LYS A 167 17.51 -2.16 -4.48
C LYS A 167 17.30 -3.59 -3.98
N GLU A 168 18.27 -4.48 -4.23
CA GLU A 168 18.17 -5.88 -3.79
C GLU A 168 18.06 -5.98 -2.25
N GLN A 169 18.87 -5.21 -1.52
CA GLN A 169 18.85 -5.21 -0.06
C GLN A 169 17.53 -4.64 0.49
N ALA A 170 17.10 -3.47 0.01
CA ALA A 170 15.88 -2.82 0.47
C ALA A 170 14.64 -3.69 0.23
N LEU A 171 14.54 -4.34 -0.94
CA LEU A 171 13.45 -5.27 -1.23
C LEU A 171 13.46 -6.46 -0.27
N LYS A 172 14.63 -7.08 -0.02
CA LYS A 172 14.73 -8.21 0.92
C LYS A 172 14.33 -7.82 2.34
N GLU A 173 14.71 -6.64 2.79
CA GLU A 173 14.35 -6.10 4.11
C GLU A 173 12.82 -5.88 4.24
N VAL A 174 12.19 -5.30 3.21
CA VAL A 174 10.72 -5.18 3.15
C VAL A 174 10.06 -6.56 3.18
N LEU A 175 10.50 -7.50 2.35
CA LEU A 175 9.94 -8.86 2.27
C LEU A 175 10.10 -9.62 3.60
N TYR A 176 11.25 -9.48 4.27
CA TYR A 176 11.51 -10.11 5.56
C TYR A 176 10.53 -9.63 6.64
N THR A 177 10.12 -8.37 6.61
CA THR A 177 9.10 -7.82 7.53
C THR A 177 7.77 -8.56 7.44
N PHE A 178 7.44 -9.12 6.26
CA PHE A 178 6.23 -9.92 6.02
C PHE A 178 6.49 -11.43 6.08
N SER A 179 7.59 -11.86 6.69
CA SER A 179 8.01 -13.27 6.81
C SER A 179 8.13 -14.00 5.47
N ILE A 180 8.36 -13.27 4.37
CA ILE A 180 8.52 -13.85 3.04
C ILE A 180 9.93 -14.43 2.91
N ASP A 181 10.00 -15.66 2.37
CA ASP A 181 11.28 -16.31 2.09
C ASP A 181 12.06 -15.54 1.00
N THR A 182 13.24 -15.07 1.36
CA THR A 182 14.15 -14.30 0.50
C THR A 182 15.33 -15.12 -0.04
N THR A 183 15.34 -16.44 0.21
CA THR A 183 16.41 -17.34 -0.27
C THR A 183 16.32 -17.62 -1.76
N GLY A 184 15.12 -17.50 -2.34
CA GLY A 184 14.88 -17.61 -3.78
C GLY A 184 15.22 -16.33 -4.56
N THR A 185 15.29 -16.44 -5.88
CA THR A 185 15.42 -15.26 -6.75
C THR A 185 14.10 -14.51 -6.81
N MET A 186 14.08 -13.30 -6.25
CA MET A 186 12.97 -12.36 -6.40
C MET A 186 13.25 -11.41 -7.57
N PRO A 187 12.31 -11.22 -8.50
CA PRO A 187 12.45 -10.20 -9.54
C PRO A 187 12.36 -8.80 -8.93
N SER A 188 12.82 -7.79 -9.67
CA SER A 188 12.72 -6.39 -9.24
C SER A 188 11.25 -6.00 -9.01
N SER A 189 11.00 -5.23 -7.95
CA SER A 189 9.67 -4.77 -7.54
C SER A 189 8.92 -4.06 -8.67
N GLU A 190 9.61 -3.33 -9.54
CA GLU A 190 9.03 -2.61 -10.70
C GLU A 190 8.48 -3.53 -11.80
N THR A 191 8.82 -4.82 -11.78
CA THR A 191 8.34 -5.80 -12.77
C THR A 191 7.09 -6.56 -12.30
N LEU A 192 6.77 -6.44 -11.01
CA LEU A 192 5.64 -7.15 -10.40
C LEU A 192 4.31 -6.47 -10.75
N SER A 193 3.28 -7.27 -10.93
CA SER A 193 1.93 -6.78 -11.23
C SER A 193 0.84 -7.65 -10.63
N ILE A 194 -0.17 -7.02 -10.04
CA ILE A 194 -1.37 -7.69 -9.51
C ILE A 194 -2.23 -8.35 -10.60
N ALA A 195 -2.01 -8.02 -11.87
CA ALA A 195 -2.72 -8.61 -13.01
C ALA A 195 -2.08 -9.93 -13.51
N ASN A 196 -0.82 -10.17 -13.13
CA ASN A 196 -0.05 -11.32 -13.56
C ASN A 196 -0.28 -12.52 -12.63
N SER A 197 0.20 -13.69 -13.07
CA SER A 197 -0.04 -14.99 -12.39
C SER A 197 1.20 -15.59 -11.75
N GLY A 198 2.32 -14.85 -11.68
CA GLY A 198 3.57 -15.33 -11.11
C GLY A 198 3.50 -15.48 -9.60
N ALA A 199 4.36 -16.34 -9.04
CA ALA A 199 4.48 -16.50 -7.60
C ALA A 199 4.89 -15.19 -6.90
N ALA A 200 5.78 -14.41 -7.51
CA ALA A 200 6.21 -13.12 -6.99
C ALA A 200 5.11 -12.04 -7.07
N ASP A 201 4.19 -12.15 -8.04
CA ASP A 201 2.99 -11.31 -8.10
C ASP A 201 2.05 -11.62 -6.93
N GLY A 202 1.95 -12.89 -6.53
CA GLY A 202 1.23 -13.29 -5.31
C GLY A 202 1.80 -12.69 -4.03
N ILE A 203 3.13 -12.53 -3.95
CA ILE A 203 3.78 -11.82 -2.83
C ILE A 203 3.37 -10.35 -2.81
N LEU A 204 3.36 -9.67 -3.97
CA LEU A 204 2.89 -8.29 -4.08
C LEU A 204 1.44 -8.18 -3.60
N ILE A 205 0.54 -9.07 -4.04
CA ILE A 205 -0.87 -9.09 -3.63
C ILE A 205 -1.00 -9.30 -2.11
N ALA A 206 -0.28 -10.26 -1.54
CA ALA A 206 -0.32 -10.50 -0.10
C ALA A 206 0.10 -9.28 0.72
N ILE A 207 1.24 -8.66 0.36
CA ILE A 207 1.77 -7.50 1.09
C ILE A 207 0.84 -6.30 0.93
N THR A 208 0.37 -6.02 -0.29
CA THR A 208 -0.55 -4.90 -0.52
C THR A 208 -1.87 -5.06 0.24
N SER A 209 -2.41 -6.29 0.33
CA SER A 209 -3.63 -6.57 1.09
C SER A 209 -3.43 -6.44 2.59
N ILE A 210 -2.28 -6.86 3.16
CA ILE A 210 -1.97 -6.66 4.59
C ILE A 210 -1.86 -5.16 4.91
N LEU A 211 -1.17 -4.40 4.05
CA LEU A 211 -1.03 -2.95 4.21
C LEU A 211 -2.38 -2.24 4.07
N GLN A 212 -3.21 -2.60 3.07
CA GLN A 212 -4.56 -2.08 2.92
C GLN A 212 -5.40 -2.39 4.17
N GLY A 213 -5.48 -3.67 4.53
CA GLY A 213 -6.41 -4.13 5.56
C GLY A 213 -7.82 -3.61 5.31
N TYR A 214 -8.48 -3.27 6.40
CA TYR A 214 -9.79 -2.64 6.43
C TYR A 214 -9.68 -1.16 6.83
N ARG A 215 -8.53 -0.55 6.52
CA ARG A 215 -8.23 0.84 6.86
C ARG A 215 -8.86 1.79 5.85
N SER A 216 -9.16 2.99 6.30
CA SER A 216 -9.41 4.14 5.43
C SER A 216 -8.15 4.51 4.64
N GLU A 217 -8.32 5.29 3.57
CA GLU A 217 -7.19 5.78 2.77
C GLU A 217 -6.23 6.68 3.55
N SER A 218 -6.75 7.44 4.53
CA SER A 218 -5.94 8.26 5.42
C SER A 218 -5.07 7.41 6.34
N GLU A 219 -5.64 6.38 6.96
CA GLU A 219 -4.90 5.44 7.82
C GLU A 219 -3.89 4.63 7.01
N PHE A 220 -4.26 4.19 5.81
CA PHE A 220 -3.34 3.53 4.89
C PHE A 220 -2.14 4.45 4.55
N SER A 221 -2.39 5.72 4.24
CA SER A 221 -1.32 6.67 3.89
C SER A 221 -0.41 6.97 5.09
N ASP A 222 -0.98 7.10 6.28
CA ASP A 222 -0.23 7.31 7.53
C ASP A 222 0.63 6.08 7.87
N LEU A 223 0.05 4.88 7.80
CA LEU A 223 0.75 3.61 7.96
C LEU A 223 1.95 3.52 7.02
N MET A 224 1.76 3.78 5.71
CA MET A 224 2.83 3.72 4.72
C MET A 224 3.96 4.71 5.03
N ALA A 225 3.62 5.95 5.40
CA ALA A 225 4.61 6.97 5.73
C ALA A 225 5.44 6.61 6.97
N ASN A 226 4.79 6.10 8.02
CA ASN A 226 5.45 5.70 9.25
C ASN A 226 6.29 4.42 9.03
N PHE A 227 5.78 3.46 8.25
CA PHE A 227 6.51 2.24 7.90
C PHE A 227 7.79 2.56 7.10
N VAL A 228 7.69 3.42 6.09
CA VAL A 228 8.85 3.88 5.30
C VAL A 228 9.87 4.58 6.19
N THR A 229 9.41 5.41 7.12
CA THR A 229 10.29 6.14 8.05
C THR A 229 11.05 5.19 8.98
N ASP A 230 10.36 4.18 9.48
CA ASP A 230 10.90 3.16 10.39
C ASP A 230 11.98 2.31 9.69
N LEU A 231 11.70 1.79 8.48
CA LEU A 231 12.67 0.99 7.73
C LEU A 231 13.88 1.76 7.21
N ARG A 232 13.79 3.10 7.07
CA ARG A 232 14.75 3.89 6.28
C ARG A 232 16.22 3.64 6.64
N THR A 233 16.55 3.61 7.93
CA THR A 233 17.96 3.62 8.39
C THR A 233 18.54 2.25 8.68
N ASP A 234 17.73 1.25 9.03
CA ASP A 234 18.22 -0.09 9.39
C ASP A 234 17.54 -1.24 8.64
N GLY A 235 16.46 -0.98 7.92
CA GLY A 235 15.72 -2.01 7.18
C GLY A 235 14.91 -2.94 8.08
N THR A 236 14.62 -2.55 9.33
CA THR A 236 13.89 -3.39 10.29
C THR A 236 12.65 -2.68 10.80
N LEU A 237 11.50 -3.39 10.85
CA LEU A 237 10.30 -2.85 11.47
C LEU A 237 10.43 -2.91 13.00
N ASN A 238 10.61 -1.76 13.66
CA ASN A 238 10.76 -1.65 15.11
C ASN A 238 9.49 -1.16 15.81
N SER A 239 8.64 -0.42 15.10
CA SER A 239 7.38 0.09 15.65
C SER A 239 6.41 -1.05 16.00
N SER A 240 6.19 -1.27 17.29
CA SER A 240 5.21 -2.25 17.78
C SER A 240 3.77 -1.87 17.44
N ILE A 241 3.47 -0.58 17.26
CA ILE A 241 2.15 -0.10 16.85
C ILE A 241 1.87 -0.54 15.42
N ILE A 242 2.78 -0.25 14.49
CA ILE A 242 2.67 -0.65 13.08
C ILE A 242 2.60 -2.18 12.97
N ALA A 243 3.50 -2.88 13.65
CA ALA A 243 3.53 -4.35 13.67
C ALA A 243 2.19 -4.94 14.15
N SER A 244 1.60 -4.35 15.20
CA SER A 244 0.31 -4.75 15.75
C SER A 244 -0.83 -4.51 14.77
N GLU A 245 -0.89 -3.33 14.15
CA GLU A 245 -1.89 -3.03 13.13
C GLU A 245 -1.80 -3.96 11.93
N LEU A 246 -0.60 -4.22 11.40
CA LEU A 246 -0.41 -5.15 10.28
C LEU A 246 -0.92 -6.55 10.64
N MET A 247 -0.58 -7.06 11.82
CA MET A 247 -1.01 -8.37 12.28
C MET A 247 -2.52 -8.44 12.51
N ALA A 248 -3.10 -7.43 13.18
CA ALA A 248 -4.54 -7.38 13.48
C ALA A 248 -5.39 -7.42 12.20
N HIS A 249 -4.98 -6.69 11.15
CA HIS A 249 -5.66 -6.73 9.87
C HIS A 249 -5.39 -8.03 9.10
N ALA A 250 -4.15 -8.53 9.07
CA ALA A 250 -3.81 -9.77 8.37
C ALA A 250 -4.68 -10.96 8.84
N GLN A 251 -4.93 -11.06 10.14
CA GLN A 251 -5.72 -12.14 10.76
C GLN A 251 -7.20 -12.19 10.31
N VAL A 252 -7.74 -11.09 9.76
CA VAL A 252 -9.16 -10.98 9.43
C VAL A 252 -9.43 -10.81 7.93
N LEU A 253 -8.40 -10.79 7.09
CA LEU A 253 -8.54 -10.68 5.64
C LEU A 253 -9.22 -11.92 5.04
N ASP A 254 -10.27 -11.72 4.24
CA ASP A 254 -10.81 -12.78 3.39
C ASP A 254 -10.07 -12.83 2.05
N THR A 255 -9.13 -13.77 1.95
CA THR A 255 -8.31 -13.95 0.74
C THR A 255 -9.11 -14.44 -0.47
N ASN A 256 -10.26 -15.09 -0.28
CA ASN A 256 -11.12 -15.51 -1.38
C ASN A 256 -11.89 -14.32 -1.94
N GLU A 257 -12.43 -13.47 -1.07
CA GLU A 257 -13.12 -12.25 -1.46
C GLU A 257 -12.17 -11.29 -2.19
N ILE A 258 -10.98 -11.02 -1.64
CA ILE A 258 -9.96 -10.20 -2.30
C ILE A 258 -9.63 -10.73 -3.69
N ARG A 259 -9.44 -12.06 -3.81
CA ARG A 259 -9.16 -12.69 -5.10
C ARG A 259 -10.29 -12.44 -6.09
N GLN A 260 -11.53 -12.58 -5.65
CA GLN A 260 -12.72 -12.38 -6.47
C GLN A 260 -12.85 -10.92 -6.90
N ASN A 261 -12.63 -9.97 -5.98
CA ASN A 261 -12.64 -8.53 -6.26
C ASN A 261 -11.65 -8.15 -7.36
N ILE A 262 -10.43 -8.69 -7.33
CA ILE A 262 -9.42 -8.45 -8.38
C ILE A 262 -9.91 -9.03 -9.72
N ILE A 263 -10.42 -10.26 -9.73
CA ILE A 263 -10.95 -10.90 -10.96
C ILE A 263 -12.07 -10.07 -11.55
N ASP A 264 -13.04 -9.65 -10.74
CA ASP A 264 -14.21 -8.88 -11.17
C ASP A 264 -13.82 -7.50 -11.68
N ARG A 265 -12.85 -6.85 -11.02
CA ARG A 265 -12.30 -5.58 -11.47
C ARG A 265 -11.73 -5.69 -12.89
N TYR A 266 -10.87 -6.66 -13.16
CA TYR A 266 -10.28 -6.83 -14.49
C TYR A 266 -11.30 -7.34 -15.52
N ALA A 267 -12.23 -8.21 -15.12
CA ALA A 267 -13.32 -8.69 -15.97
C ALA A 267 -14.23 -7.54 -16.43
N SER A 268 -14.51 -6.56 -15.56
CA SER A 268 -15.26 -5.34 -15.92
C SER A 268 -14.62 -4.52 -17.04
N MET A 269 -13.30 -4.70 -17.26
CA MET A 269 -12.52 -4.06 -18.33
C MET A 269 -12.32 -4.98 -19.54
N GLY A 270 -12.94 -6.16 -19.55
CA GLY A 270 -12.77 -7.17 -20.60
C GLY A 270 -11.43 -7.92 -20.53
N ILE A 271 -10.71 -7.84 -19.41
CA ILE A 271 -9.41 -8.48 -19.20
C ILE A 271 -9.61 -9.72 -18.32
N THR A 272 -9.17 -10.88 -18.79
CA THR A 272 -9.14 -12.09 -17.97
C THR A 272 -7.79 -12.16 -17.25
N VAL A 273 -7.83 -12.17 -15.92
CA VAL A 273 -6.63 -12.34 -15.08
C VAL A 273 -6.67 -13.68 -14.35
N ASN A 274 -5.50 -14.25 -14.11
CA ASN A 274 -5.35 -15.43 -13.26
C ASN A 274 -4.61 -15.04 -11.98
N VAL A 275 -5.37 -14.64 -10.97
CA VAL A 275 -4.81 -14.22 -9.69
C VAL A 275 -4.11 -15.40 -9.01
N PRO A 276 -2.81 -15.28 -8.67
CA PRO A 276 -2.05 -16.36 -8.03
C PRO A 276 -2.56 -16.63 -6.61
N ALA A 277 -2.22 -17.80 -6.06
CA ALA A 277 -2.58 -18.15 -4.69
C ALA A 277 -1.71 -17.36 -3.69
N PHE A 278 -2.16 -16.17 -3.29
CA PHE A 278 -1.42 -15.30 -2.36
C PHE A 278 -1.74 -15.55 -0.88
N GLY A 279 -2.89 -16.17 -0.56
CA GLY A 279 -3.32 -16.38 0.83
C GLY A 279 -2.33 -17.19 1.67
N GLY A 280 -1.54 -18.08 1.05
CA GLY A 280 -0.47 -18.80 1.75
C GLY A 280 0.63 -17.88 2.30
N HIS A 281 0.92 -16.76 1.63
CA HIS A 281 1.89 -15.77 2.13
C HIS A 281 1.33 -15.00 3.34
N ILE A 282 0.04 -14.66 3.33
CA ILE A 282 -0.64 -14.03 4.46
C ILE A 282 -0.69 -14.97 5.66
N GLN A 283 -1.05 -16.25 5.44
CA GLN A 283 -1.05 -17.25 6.50
C GLN A 283 0.35 -17.46 7.09
N ASN A 284 1.37 -17.54 6.24
CA ASN A 284 2.75 -17.64 6.70
C ASN A 284 3.20 -16.42 7.52
N TYR A 285 2.76 -15.22 7.17
CA TYR A 285 2.98 -14.04 8.01
C TYR A 285 2.30 -14.18 9.38
N ILE A 286 1.04 -14.62 9.43
CA ILE A 286 0.31 -14.83 10.69
C ILE A 286 1.01 -15.87 11.57
N ASP A 287 1.47 -16.97 10.98
CA ASP A 287 2.01 -18.11 11.73
C ASP A 287 3.46 -17.94 12.16
N ASN A 288 4.29 -17.24 11.37
CA ASN A 288 5.75 -17.20 11.54
C ASN A 288 6.32 -15.80 11.83
N SER A 289 5.51 -14.75 11.78
CA SER A 289 5.98 -13.39 12.12
C SER A 289 6.24 -13.23 13.62
N PRO A 290 7.25 -12.44 14.01
CA PRO A 290 7.43 -12.05 15.41
C PRO A 290 6.40 -11.00 15.88
N HIS A 291 5.58 -10.46 14.98
CA HIS A 291 4.60 -9.43 15.30
C HIS A 291 3.39 -10.00 16.05
N THR A 292 2.80 -9.20 16.94
CA THR A 292 1.63 -9.60 17.73
C THR A 292 0.53 -8.56 17.60
N ALA A 293 -0.71 -9.01 17.37
CA ALA A 293 -1.88 -8.15 17.35
C ALA A 293 -2.26 -7.75 18.78
N THR A 294 -2.02 -6.50 19.12
CA THR A 294 -2.51 -5.84 20.34
C THR A 294 -3.65 -4.86 20.06
N SER A 295 -3.82 -4.45 18.81
CA SER A 295 -4.97 -3.68 18.32
C SER A 295 -6.05 -4.61 17.75
N THR A 296 -7.23 -4.05 17.49
CA THR A 296 -8.35 -4.75 16.87
C THR A 296 -8.87 -3.94 15.70
N VAL A 297 -9.36 -4.61 14.65
CA VAL A 297 -9.96 -3.94 13.47
C VAL A 297 -11.28 -3.25 13.83
N ILE A 298 -12.01 -3.82 14.79
CA ILE A 298 -13.23 -3.22 15.35
C ILE A 298 -12.86 -2.51 16.64
N GLU A 299 -13.38 -1.30 16.84
CA GLU A 299 -13.23 -0.60 18.11
C GLU A 299 -14.35 -0.98 19.08
N TYR A 300 -13.99 -1.03 20.36
CA TYR A 300 -14.90 -1.37 21.45
C TYR A 300 -14.89 -0.26 22.51
N PRO A 301 -15.62 0.84 22.27
CA PRO A 301 -15.64 1.99 23.18
C PRO A 301 -16.04 1.61 24.60
N GLU A 302 -15.47 2.30 25.60
CA GLU A 302 -15.82 2.06 27.00
C GLU A 302 -17.26 2.47 27.32
N ASP A 303 -17.71 3.56 26.71
CA ASP A 303 -19.05 4.13 26.87
C ASP A 303 -19.68 4.42 25.49
N GLY A 304 -21.00 4.34 25.43
CA GLY A 304 -21.80 4.71 24.26
C GLY A 304 -23.08 5.45 24.66
N PRO A 305 -23.96 5.75 23.69
CA PRO A 305 -25.24 6.42 23.94
C PRO A 305 -26.12 5.75 25.01
N ASN A 306 -26.06 4.41 25.11
CA ASN A 306 -26.80 3.62 26.10
C ASN A 306 -25.98 3.24 27.34
N GLY A 307 -24.90 3.99 27.61
CA GLY A 307 -24.05 3.83 28.79
C GLY A 307 -22.82 2.96 28.54
N LYS A 308 -22.24 2.45 29.63
CA LYS A 308 -21.01 1.64 29.60
C LYS A 308 -21.21 0.38 28.77
N SER A 309 -20.29 0.10 27.84
CA SER A 309 -20.38 -1.04 26.93
C SER A 309 -19.98 -2.36 27.60
N ILE A 310 -20.77 -3.42 27.43
CA ILE A 310 -20.36 -4.77 27.83
C ILE A 310 -19.23 -5.33 26.98
N LEU A 311 -18.91 -4.71 25.83
CA LEU A 311 -17.87 -5.18 24.90
C LEU A 311 -16.52 -4.48 25.10
N ASN A 312 -16.44 -3.50 26.00
CA ASN A 312 -15.19 -2.76 26.25
C ASN A 312 -14.02 -3.69 26.64
N THR A 313 -12.78 -3.21 26.57
CA THR A 313 -11.60 -4.04 26.85
C THR A 313 -11.22 -4.09 28.32
N THR A 314 -11.79 -3.20 29.14
CA THR A 314 -11.32 -2.92 30.50
C THR A 314 -12.14 -3.63 31.58
N ASP A 315 -13.47 -3.66 31.44
CA ASP A 315 -14.38 -4.22 32.44
C ASP A 315 -14.78 -5.67 32.11
N SER A 316 -14.91 -6.51 33.14
CA SER A 316 -15.42 -7.88 33.00
C SER A 316 -16.43 -8.25 34.09
N ILE A 317 -16.79 -7.30 34.96
CA ILE A 317 -17.74 -7.49 36.05
C ILE A 317 -18.79 -6.38 35.97
N TYR A 318 -20.04 -6.79 35.93
CA TYR A 318 -21.22 -5.96 35.79
C TYR A 318 -22.23 -6.34 36.90
N ASN A 319 -23.24 -5.50 37.12
CA ASN A 319 -24.25 -5.70 38.17
C ASN A 319 -25.61 -6.01 37.54
N GLN A 320 -26.36 -6.92 38.16
CA GLN A 320 -27.77 -7.08 37.86
C GLN A 320 -28.55 -5.79 38.13
N TYR A 321 -29.70 -5.62 37.46
CA TYR A 321 -30.57 -4.44 37.51
C TYR A 321 -29.94 -3.13 37.01
N GLN A 322 -28.76 -3.18 36.39
CA GLN A 322 -28.20 -2.09 35.61
C GLN A 322 -28.31 -2.40 34.11
N TYR A 323 -28.40 -1.34 33.32
CA TYR A 323 -28.35 -1.41 31.86
C TYR A 323 -26.98 -0.99 31.35
N TYR A 324 -26.53 -1.67 30.30
CA TYR A 324 -25.25 -1.47 29.65
C TYR A 324 -25.43 -1.40 28.14
N GLY A 325 -24.51 -0.72 27.46
CA GLY A 325 -24.48 -0.63 26.00
C GLY A 325 -23.90 -1.89 25.36
N LEU A 326 -24.22 -2.07 24.08
CA LEU A 326 -23.62 -3.07 23.18
C LEU A 326 -22.91 -2.33 22.05
N MET A 327 -21.94 -1.51 22.45
CA MET A 327 -21.28 -0.55 21.56
C MET A 327 -20.15 -1.20 20.77
N THR A 328 -20.14 -1.00 19.45
CA THR A 328 -19.01 -1.28 18.56
C THR A 328 -18.90 -0.20 17.49
N THR A 329 -17.68 0.03 16.99
CA THR A 329 -17.43 0.90 15.83
C THR A 329 -16.62 0.12 14.79
N ARG A 330 -17.19 -0.01 13.58
CA ARG A 330 -16.53 -0.60 12.41
C ARG A 330 -15.82 0.49 11.60
N PRO A 331 -14.65 0.19 11.00
CA PRO A 331 -13.89 1.18 10.25
C PRO A 331 -14.56 1.58 8.93
N ASN A 332 -15.30 0.64 8.31
CA ASN A 332 -16.05 0.83 7.07
C ASN A 332 -17.08 -0.29 6.89
N ASP A 333 -17.87 -0.19 5.82
CA ASP A 333 -18.92 -1.16 5.50
C ASP A 333 -18.41 -2.48 4.92
N CYS A 334 -17.13 -2.55 4.54
CA CYS A 334 -16.55 -3.76 3.94
C CYS A 334 -16.08 -4.80 4.98
N VAL A 335 -16.19 -4.48 6.28
CA VAL A 335 -16.05 -5.47 7.38
C VAL A 335 -17.42 -5.88 7.87
N SER A 336 -17.81 -7.15 7.72
CA SER A 336 -19.02 -7.66 8.39
C SER A 336 -18.74 -7.96 9.86
N LEU A 337 -19.71 -7.70 10.74
CA LEU A 337 -19.60 -7.98 12.18
C LEU A 337 -20.82 -8.76 12.66
N LYS A 338 -20.56 -9.95 13.19
CA LYS A 338 -21.53 -10.80 13.88
C LYS A 338 -21.06 -11.04 15.30
N LEU A 339 -21.90 -10.74 16.27
CA LEU A 339 -21.68 -11.03 17.68
C LEU A 339 -22.65 -12.13 18.12
N VAL A 340 -22.14 -13.09 18.88
CA VAL A 340 -22.95 -14.10 19.57
C VAL A 340 -22.73 -13.94 21.06
N ILE A 341 -23.80 -13.67 21.81
CA ILE A 341 -23.76 -13.67 23.26
C ILE A 341 -24.39 -14.98 23.73
N GLU A 342 -23.73 -15.67 24.65
CA GLU A 342 -24.20 -16.90 25.28
C GLU A 342 -24.05 -16.82 26.80
N LYS A 343 -25.00 -17.41 27.54
CA LYS A 343 -24.83 -17.61 28.98
C LYS A 343 -24.08 -18.91 29.26
N GLN A 344 -23.00 -18.80 30.03
CA GLN A 344 -22.25 -19.94 30.54
C GLN A 344 -22.95 -20.53 31.76
N PHE A 345 -23.22 -21.85 31.70
CA PHE A 345 -23.81 -22.68 32.76
C PHE A 345 -25.20 -22.23 33.25
N PHE A 346 -26.11 -23.20 33.36
CA PHE A 346 -27.50 -23.02 33.79
C PHE A 346 -28.32 -22.11 32.84
N GLY A 347 -29.40 -22.67 32.27
CA GLY A 347 -30.28 -21.91 31.38
C GLY A 347 -31.19 -20.94 32.12
N CYS A 348 -31.81 -20.02 31.37
CA CYS A 348 -32.81 -19.10 31.91
C CYS A 348 -34.19 -19.43 31.35
N GLN A 349 -35.18 -19.55 32.24
CA GLN A 349 -36.54 -19.97 31.86
C GLN A 349 -37.22 -19.01 30.86
N TYR A 350 -36.90 -17.71 30.91
CA TYR A 350 -37.56 -16.66 30.13
C TYR A 350 -36.57 -15.80 29.30
N GLY A 351 -35.35 -16.30 29.09
CA GLY A 351 -34.24 -15.53 28.52
C GLY A 351 -33.28 -15.02 29.59
N CYS A 352 -32.00 -14.90 29.23
CA CYS A 352 -30.93 -14.53 30.16
C CYS A 352 -30.57 -13.05 30.17
N TRP A 353 -31.16 -12.28 29.26
CA TRP A 353 -31.02 -10.84 29.15
C TRP A 353 -32.28 -10.25 28.55
N PHE A 354 -32.43 -8.95 28.72
CA PHE A 354 -33.51 -8.14 28.16
C PHE A 354 -32.91 -6.86 27.61
N TYR A 355 -33.54 -6.30 26.58
CA TYR A 355 -33.08 -5.08 25.94
C TYR A 355 -34.24 -4.17 25.57
N SER A 356 -33.97 -2.87 25.51
CA SER A 356 -34.95 -1.88 25.11
C SER A 356 -35.07 -1.85 23.58
N VAL A 357 -36.23 -2.23 23.04
CA VAL A 357 -36.42 -2.28 21.57
C VAL A 357 -36.25 -0.89 20.93
N SER A 358 -36.56 0.18 21.67
CA SER A 358 -36.37 1.56 21.19
C SER A 358 -34.92 2.03 21.21
N SER A 359 -34.00 1.31 21.88
CA SER A 359 -32.58 1.67 21.93
C SER A 359 -31.73 0.97 20.87
N VAL A 360 -32.33 0.10 20.05
CA VAL A 360 -31.63 -0.62 18.97
C VAL A 360 -31.07 0.39 17.97
N GLN A 361 -29.75 0.48 17.90
CA GLN A 361 -29.02 1.28 16.93
C GLN A 361 -28.16 0.34 16.09
N ASN A 362 -28.54 0.15 14.83
CA ASN A 362 -27.79 -0.59 13.83
C ASN A 362 -27.45 -2.05 14.20
N TRP A 363 -28.27 -2.69 15.03
CA TRP A 363 -28.22 -4.12 15.30
C TRP A 363 -29.43 -4.83 14.69
N ASN A 364 -29.18 -5.85 13.88
CA ASN A 364 -30.17 -6.85 13.51
C ASN A 364 -30.04 -8.04 14.48
N ILE A 365 -31.10 -8.31 15.24
CA ILE A 365 -31.06 -9.23 16.39
C ILE A 365 -31.87 -10.49 16.08
N SER A 366 -31.26 -11.66 16.21
CA SER A 366 -31.93 -12.96 16.00
C SER A 366 -32.95 -13.26 17.10
N SER A 367 -33.76 -14.31 16.92
CA SER A 367 -34.47 -14.90 18.06
C SER A 367 -33.48 -15.50 19.06
N TYR A 368 -33.86 -15.52 20.34
CA TYR A 368 -33.10 -16.16 21.41
C TYR A 368 -33.21 -17.68 21.31
N ASP A 369 -32.07 -18.38 21.32
CA ASP A 369 -32.02 -19.84 21.34
C ASP A 369 -31.93 -20.35 22.79
N GLN A 370 -32.99 -21.01 23.26
CA GLN A 370 -33.06 -21.58 24.60
C GLN A 370 -32.21 -22.85 24.77
N THR A 371 -31.82 -23.50 23.68
CA THR A 371 -31.01 -24.74 23.72
C THR A 371 -29.58 -24.42 24.09
N THR A 372 -29.03 -23.38 23.46
CA THR A 372 -27.66 -22.89 23.67
C THR A 372 -27.58 -21.71 24.62
N ASN A 373 -28.73 -21.15 25.03
CA ASN A 373 -28.83 -19.90 25.79
C ASN A 373 -28.10 -18.73 25.09
N SER A 374 -28.24 -18.64 23.77
CA SER A 374 -27.50 -17.69 22.93
C SER A 374 -28.41 -16.81 22.07
N GLN A 375 -27.92 -15.64 21.68
CA GLN A 375 -28.56 -14.79 20.66
C GLN A 375 -27.49 -14.15 19.78
N THR A 376 -27.83 -13.97 18.51
CA THR A 376 -26.94 -13.39 17.49
C THR A 376 -27.34 -11.95 17.21
N PHE A 377 -26.33 -11.09 17.08
CA PHE A 377 -26.44 -9.67 16.78
C PHE A 377 -25.58 -9.41 15.54
N ILE A 378 -26.19 -8.92 14.47
CA ILE A 378 -25.50 -8.60 13.21
C ILE A 378 -25.50 -7.09 13.05
N SER A 379 -24.31 -6.50 12.90
CA SER A 379 -24.19 -5.06 12.68
C SER A 379 -24.74 -4.69 11.30
N THR A 380 -25.53 -3.61 11.24
CA THR A 380 -26.09 -3.06 9.99
C THR A 380 -25.58 -1.65 9.68
N GLY A 381 -24.69 -1.10 10.51
CA GLY A 381 -24.16 0.26 10.40
C GLY A 381 -22.75 0.34 10.99
N LEU A 382 -22.06 1.47 10.80
CA LEU A 382 -20.67 1.59 11.27
C LEU A 382 -20.58 1.65 12.80
N GLU A 383 -21.44 2.46 13.41
CA GLU A 383 -21.60 2.50 14.86
C GLU A 383 -22.85 1.75 15.26
N THR A 384 -22.76 0.91 16.28
CA THR A 384 -23.87 0.12 16.80
C THR A 384 -24.02 0.34 18.28
N ASP A 385 -25.24 0.35 18.81
CA ASP A 385 -25.45 0.30 20.25
C ASP A 385 -26.81 -0.32 20.59
N LEU A 386 -26.91 -0.88 21.80
CA LEU A 386 -28.13 -1.47 22.32
C LEU A 386 -28.09 -1.44 23.86
N GLU A 387 -29.14 -0.90 24.46
CA GLU A 387 -29.31 -0.94 25.92
C GLU A 387 -29.76 -2.34 26.36
N MET A 388 -28.92 -3.03 27.13
CA MET A 388 -29.13 -4.41 27.59
C MET A 388 -28.99 -4.54 29.11
N GLY A 389 -29.87 -5.33 29.72
CA GLY A 389 -29.76 -5.81 31.10
C GLY A 389 -29.64 -7.33 31.13
N PHE A 390 -28.96 -7.87 32.14
CA PHE A 390 -28.62 -9.29 32.22
C PHE A 390 -29.06 -9.90 33.55
N GLU A 391 -29.46 -11.16 33.52
CA GLU A 391 -29.61 -11.98 34.73
C GLU A 391 -28.22 -12.30 35.34
N PRO A 392 -28.12 -12.58 36.64
CA PRO A 392 -26.86 -13.01 37.25
C PRO A 392 -26.29 -14.25 36.57
N GLY A 393 -24.97 -14.26 36.34
CA GLY A 393 -24.29 -15.38 35.70
C GLY A 393 -23.01 -15.00 34.99
N TRP A 394 -22.45 -15.99 34.30
CA TRP A 394 -21.29 -15.86 33.44
C TRP A 394 -21.73 -15.84 31.99
N TYR A 395 -21.09 -15.02 31.17
CA TYR A 395 -21.45 -14.82 29.76
C TYR A 395 -20.21 -14.81 28.89
N THR A 396 -20.38 -15.28 27.67
CA THR A 396 -19.38 -15.19 26.60
C THR A 396 -19.96 -14.39 25.45
N ALA A 397 -19.20 -13.40 24.98
CA ALA A 397 -19.45 -12.61 23.80
C ALA A 397 -18.40 -12.97 22.75
N SER A 398 -18.79 -13.70 21.72
CA SER A 398 -17.93 -14.11 20.61
C SER A 398 -18.19 -13.22 19.39
N ILE A 399 -17.17 -12.47 18.97
CA ILE A 399 -17.22 -11.58 17.81
C ILE A 399 -16.59 -12.30 16.62
N TYR A 400 -17.31 -12.31 15.50
CA TYR A 400 -16.91 -12.88 14.22
C TYR A 400 -16.88 -11.77 13.18
N LEU A 401 -15.84 -11.73 12.36
CA LEU A 401 -15.70 -10.78 11.25
C LEU A 401 -15.69 -11.53 9.93
N ASN A 402 -16.25 -10.91 8.89
CA ASN A 402 -16.23 -11.41 7.50
C ASN A 402 -16.72 -12.86 7.40
N ASP A 403 -17.78 -13.18 8.15
CA ASP A 403 -18.37 -14.52 8.22
C ASP A 403 -17.40 -15.66 8.57
N SER A 404 -16.27 -15.33 9.19
CA SER A 404 -15.28 -16.30 9.66
C SER A 404 -15.94 -17.34 10.58
N PRO A 405 -15.59 -18.63 10.45
CA PRO A 405 -16.10 -19.67 11.33
C PRO A 405 -15.49 -19.59 12.75
N THR A 406 -14.38 -18.86 12.90
CA THR A 406 -13.70 -18.66 14.18
C THR A 406 -13.87 -17.22 14.66
N PRO A 407 -14.13 -17.00 15.96
CA PRO A 407 -14.26 -15.64 16.47
C PRO A 407 -12.92 -14.91 16.41
N SER A 408 -12.94 -13.66 15.95
CA SER A 408 -11.78 -12.76 15.99
C SER A 408 -11.50 -12.26 17.41
N ARG A 409 -12.53 -12.21 18.26
CA ARG A 409 -12.41 -11.88 19.68
C ARG A 409 -13.45 -12.66 20.49
N VAL A 410 -13.05 -13.10 21.67
CA VAL A 410 -13.94 -13.66 22.68
C VAL A 410 -13.78 -12.84 23.96
N LYS A 411 -14.89 -12.31 24.48
CA LYS A 411 -14.94 -11.62 25.76
C LYS A 411 -15.79 -12.43 26.75
N GLU A 412 -15.22 -12.75 27.89
CA GLU A 412 -15.96 -13.33 29.01
C GLU A 412 -16.26 -12.23 30.03
N PHE A 413 -17.47 -12.26 30.59
CA PHE A 413 -17.86 -11.32 31.64
C PHE A 413 -18.86 -11.94 32.62
N ARG A 414 -18.92 -11.36 33.82
CA ARG A 414 -19.80 -11.79 34.90
C ARG A 414 -20.78 -10.70 35.28
N VAL A 415 -22.02 -11.09 35.56
CA VAL A 415 -23.07 -10.24 36.11
C VAL A 415 -23.39 -10.73 37.52
N ASN A 416 -23.23 -9.85 38.51
CA ASN A 416 -23.43 -10.13 39.94
C ASN A 416 -24.85 -9.90 40.41
#